data_AF-A0A5J4DS44-F1
#
_entry.id   AF-A0A5J4DS44-F1
#
_cell.length_a   1.000
_cell.length_b   1.000
_cell.length_c   1.000
_cell.angle_alpha   90.00
_cell.angle_beta   90.00
_cell.angle_gamma   90.00
#
_symmetry.space_group_name_H-M   'P 1'
#
loop_
_entity.id
_entity.type
_entity.pdbx_description
1 polymer ?
#
loop_
_entity_poly.entity_id
_entity_poly.type
_entity_poly.pdbx_seq_one_letter_code
_entity_poly.pdbx_strand_id
1 'polypeptide(L)'
;MSYLLLFLIILISLGLPVSLAEGGTNIIEFKKKHVTNSPIVCGDKLCDEVSKEESSYSIPKNSNTPMGQYNLGIPIHKITCQPNSVFVLKLSNWHPACVKSENVQRLVDIGWAASLEDLETIFTTSAKKEIPQFAPLKEYRKEYPLYEGLGMSITSDTIYDEEYLIFNGYGWHGFHNVEITISNTLGEVEFMMTQTNTDGILYLHWKIPDTITSGWYQVHATDGIHEYEIDIPIILQ
;
A
#
# COMPACT_ATOMS: atom_id res chain seq x y z
N MET A 1 23.77 64.91 56.63
CA MET A 1 22.42 64.77 57.23
C MET A 1 21.47 64.56 56.08
N SER A 2 20.77 63.45 55.92
CA SER A 2 20.49 62.39 56.87
C SER A 2 20.30 61.13 56.04
N TYR A 3 21.12 60.13 56.36
CA TYR A 3 21.17 58.79 55.76
C TYR A 3 19.86 57.99 55.93
N LEU A 4 18.81 58.63 56.44
CA LEU A 4 17.47 58.10 56.61
C LEU A 4 16.79 57.75 55.27
N LEU A 5 17.08 58.50 54.20
CA LEU A 5 16.48 58.25 52.89
C LEU A 5 17.14 57.09 52.12
N LEU A 6 18.41 56.78 52.40
CA LEU A 6 19.12 55.65 51.78
C LEU A 6 18.80 54.33 52.50
N PHE A 7 18.54 54.35 53.81
CA PHE A 7 18.08 53.16 54.53
C PHE A 7 16.67 52.71 54.15
N LEU A 8 15.78 53.64 53.76
CA LEU A 8 14.42 53.30 53.33
C LEU A 8 14.37 52.58 51.97
N ILE A 9 15.38 52.78 51.11
CA ILE A 9 15.46 52.11 49.79
C ILE A 9 16.07 50.71 49.93
N ILE A 10 16.93 50.47 50.91
CA ILE A 10 17.54 49.15 51.18
C ILE A 10 16.56 48.19 51.87
N LEU A 11 15.57 48.69 52.62
CA LEU A 11 14.58 47.84 53.29
C LEU A 11 13.46 47.33 52.35
N ILE A 12 13.31 47.89 51.13
CA ILE A 12 12.33 47.43 50.14
C ILE A 12 12.92 46.34 49.22
N SER A 13 14.25 46.16 49.18
CA SER A 13 14.90 45.09 48.42
C SER A 13 15.09 43.77 49.20
N LEU A 14 14.71 43.72 50.47
CA LEU A 14 14.62 42.49 51.28
C LEU A 14 13.17 41.99 51.33
N GLY A 15 12.52 41.94 50.17
CA GLY A 15 11.28 41.21 49.98
C GLY A 15 11.54 39.71 50.11
N LEU A 16 11.31 39.18 51.32
CA LEU A 16 11.17 37.74 51.56
C LEU A 16 10.10 37.18 50.61
N PRO A 17 10.38 36.11 49.85
CA PRO A 17 9.30 35.35 49.21
C PRO A 17 8.50 34.62 50.29
N VAL A 18 7.23 34.99 50.37
CA VAL A 18 6.16 34.24 51.06
C VAL A 18 6.05 32.88 50.40
N SER A 19 6.42 31.81 51.11
CA SER A 19 6.04 30.45 50.76
C SER A 19 4.58 30.24 51.15
N LEU A 20 3.69 30.28 50.14
CA LEU A 20 2.32 29.82 50.28
C LEU A 20 2.01 28.81 49.17
N ALA A 21 1.82 27.58 49.62
CA ALA A 21 0.94 26.53 49.14
C ALA A 21 0.80 26.29 47.62
N GLU A 22 1.30 25.11 47.24
CA GLU A 22 0.47 24.00 46.70
C GLU A 22 -0.11 24.17 45.29
N GLY A 23 0.47 23.41 44.36
CA GLY A 23 -0.02 23.29 42.99
C GLY A 23 1.06 22.92 41.97
N GLY A 24 2.02 22.06 42.36
CA GLY A 24 3.08 21.59 41.47
C GLY A 24 2.61 20.40 40.65
N THR A 25 2.11 20.67 39.45
CA THR A 25 1.97 19.68 38.38
C THR A 25 3.29 18.95 38.16
N ASN A 26 3.23 17.62 38.12
CA ASN A 26 4.34 16.77 37.69
C ASN A 26 4.76 17.13 36.27
N ILE A 27 5.78 17.99 36.12
CA ILE A 27 6.53 18.14 34.88
C ILE A 27 7.91 17.58 35.17
N ILE A 28 8.15 16.38 34.64
CA ILE A 28 9.48 15.79 34.64
C ILE A 28 10.29 16.52 33.57
N GLU A 29 11.16 17.43 34.00
CA GLU A 29 12.18 18.06 33.16
C GLU A 29 13.35 17.08 32.99
N PHE A 30 13.38 16.36 31.86
CA PHE A 30 14.57 15.60 31.49
C PHE A 30 15.62 16.54 30.87
N LYS A 31 16.65 16.85 31.66
CA LYS A 31 17.91 17.42 31.16
C LYS A 31 18.44 16.56 30.01
N LYS A 32 18.61 17.19 28.84
CA LYS A 32 19.23 16.61 27.65
C LYS A 32 20.65 16.14 27.96
N LYS A 33 20.81 14.87 28.33
CA LYS A 33 22.12 14.20 28.35
C LYS A 33 22.58 14.11 26.90
N HIS A 34 23.71 14.72 26.60
CA HIS A 34 24.36 14.61 25.30
C HIS A 34 24.79 13.16 25.10
N VAL A 35 23.94 12.36 24.46
CA VAL A 35 24.30 11.05 23.94
C VAL A 35 25.00 11.34 22.63
N THR A 36 26.32 11.18 22.59
CA THR A 36 27.00 10.97 21.31
C THR A 36 26.44 9.67 20.76
N ASN A 37 25.49 9.78 19.84
CA ASN A 37 24.95 8.63 19.14
C ASN A 37 26.14 7.86 18.56
N SER A 38 26.30 6.61 18.97
CA SER A 38 27.15 5.68 18.24
C SER A 38 26.67 5.68 16.78
N PRO A 39 27.61 5.68 15.82
CA PRO A 39 27.23 5.74 14.41
C PRO A 39 26.27 4.61 14.08
N ILE A 40 25.22 4.94 13.32
CA ILE A 40 24.18 4.00 12.96
C ILE A 40 24.84 2.87 12.17
N VAL A 41 24.66 1.64 12.66
CA VAL A 41 25.12 0.42 12.00
C VAL A 41 23.94 -0.22 11.28
N CYS A 42 24.13 -0.48 9.99
CA CYS A 42 23.18 -1.13 9.10
C CYS A 42 23.73 -2.56 8.85
N GLY A 43 23.35 -3.51 9.71
CA GLY A 43 24.00 -4.82 9.77
C GLY A 43 25.44 -4.70 10.30
N ASP A 44 26.41 -5.32 9.63
CA ASP A 44 27.82 -5.34 10.04
C ASP A 44 28.62 -4.09 9.60
N LYS A 45 27.98 -3.07 9.00
CA LYS A 45 28.65 -1.90 8.42
C LYS A 45 28.08 -0.56 8.91
N LEU A 46 28.92 0.47 8.89
CA LEU A 46 28.55 1.86 9.23
C LEU A 46 27.76 2.48 8.07
N CYS A 47 26.57 3.02 8.34
CA CYS A 47 25.65 3.46 7.28
C CYS A 47 26.19 4.64 6.43
N ASP A 48 27.21 5.37 6.89
CA ASP A 48 27.85 6.46 6.12
C ASP A 48 28.64 5.95 4.90
N GLU A 49 29.05 4.68 4.90
CA GLU A 49 29.73 4.05 3.75
C GLU A 49 28.76 3.66 2.62
N VAL A 50 27.45 3.57 2.92
CA VAL A 50 26.41 3.24 1.92
C VAL A 50 26.04 4.47 1.08
N SER A 51 26.32 5.68 1.56
CA SER A 51 25.99 6.94 0.87
C SER A 51 26.87 7.26 -0.35
N LYS A 52 27.92 6.47 -0.63
CA LYS A 52 28.83 6.68 -1.77
C LYS A 52 28.67 5.66 -2.90
N GLU A 53 27.69 4.75 -2.81
CA GLU A 53 27.34 3.82 -3.89
C GLU A 53 26.08 4.26 -4.65
N GLU A 54 25.91 5.55 -4.91
CA GLU A 54 25.00 6.02 -5.97
C GLU A 54 25.79 6.25 -7.27
N SER A 55 25.89 5.22 -8.11
CA SER A 55 25.83 5.35 -9.59
C SER A 55 25.96 4.00 -10.31
N SER A 56 25.05 3.06 -10.03
CA SER A 56 24.57 2.18 -11.09
C SER A 56 23.19 1.62 -10.75
N TYR A 57 22.19 2.51 -10.64
CA TYR A 57 20.82 2.07 -10.86
C TYR A 57 20.73 1.64 -12.32
N SER A 58 20.93 0.34 -12.58
CA SER A 58 20.61 -0.26 -13.86
C SER A 58 19.12 0.00 -14.07
N ILE A 59 18.77 0.91 -14.99
CA ILE A 59 17.39 1.08 -15.42
C ILE A 59 16.83 -0.32 -15.72
N PRO A 60 15.75 -0.76 -15.05
CA PRO A 60 15.22 -2.10 -15.23
C PRO A 60 14.99 -2.35 -16.72
N LYS A 61 15.41 -3.52 -17.20
CA LYS A 61 15.06 -3.94 -18.56
C LYS A 61 13.54 -3.82 -18.71
N ASN A 62 13.09 -3.13 -19.76
CA ASN A 62 11.67 -2.82 -20.05
C ASN A 62 11.05 -1.58 -19.38
N SER A 63 11.83 -0.67 -18.78
CA SER A 63 11.34 0.61 -18.26
C SER A 63 10.54 1.46 -19.27
N ASN A 64 10.80 1.28 -20.57
CA ASN A 64 10.13 2.02 -21.64
C ASN A 64 8.79 1.38 -22.06
N THR A 65 8.48 0.18 -21.56
CA THR A 65 7.16 -0.43 -21.81
C THR A 65 6.10 0.26 -20.95
N PRO A 66 4.82 0.25 -21.33
CA PRO A 66 3.75 0.88 -20.55
C PRO A 66 3.64 0.30 -19.15
N MET A 67 3.74 -1.02 -19.07
CA MET A 67 3.77 -1.73 -17.79
C MET A 67 5.02 -1.37 -16.99
N GLY A 68 6.18 -1.25 -17.64
CA GLY A 68 7.40 -0.81 -16.97
C GLY A 68 7.28 0.59 -16.39
N GLN A 69 6.71 1.54 -17.15
CA GLN A 69 6.46 2.91 -16.70
C GLN A 69 5.47 2.95 -15.53
N TYR A 70 4.39 2.17 -15.65
CA TYR A 70 3.42 2.00 -14.57
C TYR A 70 4.07 1.47 -13.30
N ASN A 71 4.84 0.38 -13.41
CA ASN A 71 5.58 -0.25 -12.32
C ASN A 71 6.62 0.68 -11.67
N LEU A 72 7.09 1.70 -12.39
CA LEU A 72 7.95 2.77 -11.86
C LEU A 72 7.16 3.89 -11.14
N GLY A 73 5.84 3.77 -11.02
CA GLY A 73 4.96 4.76 -10.40
C GLY A 73 4.66 5.97 -11.29
N ILE A 74 4.89 5.88 -12.61
CA ILE A 74 4.49 6.94 -13.53
C ILE A 74 2.96 6.95 -13.59
N PRO A 75 2.29 8.09 -13.31
CA PRO A 75 0.84 8.17 -13.39
C PRO A 75 0.32 7.72 -14.75
N ILE A 76 -0.80 7.00 -14.78
CA ILE A 76 -1.36 6.40 -16.01
C ILE A 76 -1.50 7.43 -17.15
N HIS A 77 -1.93 8.65 -16.83
CA HIS A 77 -2.07 9.76 -17.79
C HIS A 77 -0.73 10.34 -18.31
N LYS A 78 0.41 9.95 -17.72
CA LYS A 78 1.77 10.32 -18.14
C LYS A 78 2.55 9.18 -18.78
N ILE A 79 1.96 7.98 -18.88
CA ILE A 79 2.59 6.84 -19.55
C ILE A 79 2.66 7.14 -21.05
N THR A 80 3.84 6.94 -21.61
CA THR A 80 4.11 7.23 -23.03
C THR A 80 4.29 5.95 -23.82
N CYS A 81 3.83 5.96 -25.07
CA CYS A 81 4.06 4.88 -26.00
C CYS A 81 5.27 5.15 -26.89
N GLN A 82 5.89 4.07 -27.38
CA GLN A 82 6.81 4.17 -28.51
C GLN A 82 6.09 4.75 -29.74
N PRO A 83 6.85 5.33 -30.70
CA PRO A 83 6.29 5.82 -31.95
C PRO A 83 5.41 4.76 -32.63
N ASN A 84 4.31 5.20 -33.24
CA ASN A 84 3.29 4.35 -33.91
C ASN A 84 2.48 3.43 -33.00
N SER A 85 2.55 3.63 -31.69
CA SER A 85 1.63 2.97 -30.74
C SER A 85 0.83 4.00 -29.97
N VAL A 86 -0.40 3.61 -29.62
CA VAL A 86 -1.36 4.41 -28.88
C VAL A 86 -1.58 3.76 -27.52
N PHE A 87 -1.63 4.61 -26.50
CA PHE A 87 -1.93 4.20 -25.14
C PHE A 87 -3.37 3.72 -25.05
N VAL A 88 -3.58 2.57 -24.42
CA VAL A 88 -4.89 2.05 -24.05
C VAL A 88 -4.84 1.47 -22.65
N LEU A 89 -6.00 1.43 -22.00
CA LEU A 89 -6.17 0.82 -20.69
C LEU A 89 -6.99 -0.46 -20.85
N LYS A 90 -6.48 -1.59 -20.33
CA LYS A 90 -7.21 -2.86 -20.42
C LYS A 90 -8.39 -2.86 -19.44
N LEU A 91 -9.56 -3.29 -19.88
CA LEU A 91 -10.75 -3.32 -19.00
C LEU A 91 -10.69 -4.45 -17.96
N SER A 92 -9.97 -5.54 -18.24
CA SER A 92 -9.92 -6.69 -17.34
C SER A 92 -9.12 -6.46 -16.05
N ASN A 93 -8.15 -5.55 -16.06
CA ASN A 93 -7.24 -5.32 -14.93
C ASN A 93 -6.74 -3.88 -14.82
N TRP A 94 -7.28 -2.96 -15.62
CA TRP A 94 -6.89 -1.55 -15.62
C TRP A 94 -5.39 -1.31 -15.85
N HIS A 95 -4.71 -2.26 -16.50
CA HIS A 95 -3.30 -2.12 -16.79
C HIS A 95 -3.04 -1.36 -18.10
N PRO A 96 -1.99 -0.53 -18.15
CA PRO A 96 -1.67 0.22 -19.34
C PRO A 96 -1.02 -0.67 -20.39
N ALA A 97 -1.39 -0.43 -21.65
CA ALA A 97 -0.82 -1.09 -22.81
C ALA A 97 -0.60 -0.09 -23.94
N CYS A 98 0.32 -0.41 -24.83
CA CYS A 98 0.50 0.31 -26.09
C CYS A 98 0.14 -0.66 -27.20
N VAL A 99 -0.78 -0.23 -28.04
CA VAL A 99 -1.27 -1.01 -29.19
C VAL A 99 -1.11 -0.18 -30.45
N LYS A 100 -1.07 -0.83 -31.61
CA LYS A 100 -1.08 -0.10 -32.88
C LYS A 100 -2.38 0.68 -33.02
N SER A 101 -2.30 1.90 -33.57
CA SER A 101 -3.48 2.77 -33.76
C SER A 101 -4.58 2.07 -34.56
N GLU A 102 -4.24 1.27 -35.57
CA GLU A 102 -5.22 0.53 -36.37
C GLU A 102 -6.04 -0.51 -35.57
N ASN A 103 -5.56 -0.96 -34.41
CA ASN A 103 -6.22 -1.98 -33.61
C ASN A 103 -7.06 -1.41 -32.47
N VAL A 104 -6.92 -0.11 -32.15
CA VAL A 104 -7.56 0.50 -30.98
C VAL A 104 -9.08 0.31 -31.03
N GLN A 105 -9.72 0.71 -32.13
CA GLN A 105 -11.18 0.63 -32.24
C GLN A 105 -11.69 -0.80 -32.07
N ARG A 106 -11.06 -1.76 -32.76
CA ARG A 106 -11.40 -3.18 -32.64
C ARG A 106 -11.26 -3.67 -31.19
N LEU A 107 -10.23 -3.25 -30.47
CA LEU A 107 -10.01 -3.65 -29.07
C LEU A 107 -11.05 -3.04 -28.11
N VAL A 108 -11.53 -1.84 -28.42
CA VAL A 108 -12.66 -1.22 -27.70
C VAL A 108 -13.97 -1.98 -28.02
N ASP A 109 -14.23 -2.26 -29.29
CA ASP A 109 -15.47 -2.94 -29.74
C ASP A 109 -15.64 -4.33 -29.12
N ILE A 110 -14.54 -5.05 -28.86
CA ILE A 110 -14.56 -6.37 -28.20
C ILE A 110 -14.46 -6.30 -26.67
N GLY A 111 -14.49 -5.10 -26.08
CA GLY A 111 -14.44 -4.91 -24.62
C GLY A 111 -13.08 -5.24 -23.99
N TRP A 112 -11.99 -5.20 -24.76
CA TRP A 112 -10.64 -5.43 -24.23
C TRP A 112 -9.99 -4.12 -23.75
N ALA A 113 -10.19 -3.03 -24.48
CA ALA A 113 -9.67 -1.70 -24.15
C ALA A 113 -10.80 -0.75 -23.73
N ALA A 114 -10.49 0.14 -22.79
CA ALA A 114 -11.37 1.24 -22.40
C ALA A 114 -11.61 2.20 -23.57
N SER A 115 -12.83 2.71 -23.69
CA SER A 115 -13.16 3.73 -24.68
C SER A 115 -12.54 5.09 -24.31
N LEU A 116 -12.55 6.04 -25.25
CA LEU A 116 -12.08 7.40 -24.96
C LEU A 116 -12.91 8.07 -23.85
N GLU A 117 -14.22 7.82 -23.83
CA GLU A 117 -15.15 8.34 -22.82
C GLU A 117 -14.85 7.75 -21.43
N ASP A 118 -14.55 6.45 -21.36
CA ASP A 118 -14.13 5.79 -20.13
C ASP A 118 -12.80 6.37 -19.63
N LEU A 119 -11.83 6.56 -20.53
CA LEU A 119 -10.53 7.16 -20.21
C LEU A 119 -10.67 8.60 -19.70
N GLU A 120 -11.50 9.43 -20.35
CA GLU A 120 -11.76 10.80 -19.91
C GLU A 120 -12.47 10.82 -18.56
N THR A 121 -13.45 9.94 -18.34
CA THR A 121 -14.12 9.81 -17.05
C THR A 121 -13.11 9.45 -15.97
N ILE A 122 -12.25 8.46 -16.21
CA ILE A 122 -11.19 8.04 -15.28
C ILE A 122 -10.24 9.20 -15.00
N PHE A 123 -9.70 9.85 -16.02
CA PHE A 123 -8.74 10.95 -15.82
C PHE A 123 -9.36 12.16 -15.14
N THR A 124 -10.62 12.47 -15.44
CA THR A 124 -11.34 13.59 -14.84
C THR A 124 -11.73 13.28 -13.39
N THR A 125 -12.13 12.05 -13.08
CA THR A 125 -12.37 11.60 -11.71
C THR A 125 -11.07 11.59 -10.92
N SER A 126 -9.96 11.11 -11.48
CA SER A 126 -8.64 11.15 -10.84
C SER A 126 -8.13 12.59 -10.62
N ALA A 127 -8.49 13.54 -11.48
CA ALA A 127 -8.09 14.94 -11.34
C ALA A 127 -8.97 15.74 -10.37
N LYS A 128 -10.28 15.43 -10.27
CA LYS A 128 -11.25 16.15 -9.41
C LYS A 128 -11.24 15.68 -7.95
N LYS A 129 -10.89 14.42 -7.73
CA LYS A 129 -10.71 13.88 -6.40
C LYS A 129 -9.28 14.30 -5.99
N GLU A 130 -9.13 15.36 -5.21
CA GLU A 130 -7.92 15.62 -4.41
C GLU A 130 -7.79 14.51 -3.35
N ILE A 131 -7.68 13.26 -3.80
CA ILE A 131 -7.19 12.18 -2.97
C ILE A 131 -5.72 12.56 -2.74
N PRO A 132 -5.19 12.44 -1.52
CA PRO A 132 -3.75 12.50 -1.27
C PRO A 132 -3.07 11.27 -1.90
N GLN A 133 -3.15 11.11 -3.22
CA GLN A 133 -2.49 10.09 -4.01
C GLN A 133 -1.11 10.56 -4.50
N PHE A 134 -0.66 11.76 -4.11
CA PHE A 134 0.60 12.35 -4.58
C PHE A 134 1.41 13.06 -3.48
N ALA A 135 1.31 12.60 -2.22
CA ALA A 135 2.39 12.87 -1.26
C ALA A 135 3.71 12.29 -1.80
N PRO A 136 4.89 12.85 -1.46
CA PRO A 136 6.17 12.36 -1.95
C PRO A 136 6.23 10.84 -1.79
N LEU A 137 6.60 10.15 -2.86
CA LEU A 137 6.68 8.69 -3.07
C LEU A 137 7.13 7.82 -1.89
N LYS A 138 7.62 8.39 -0.79
CA LYS A 138 8.01 7.72 0.45
C LYS A 138 6.83 7.41 1.38
N GLU A 139 5.78 8.22 1.39
CA GLU A 139 4.59 8.00 2.23
C GLU A 139 3.56 7.08 1.54
N TYR A 140 3.34 7.25 0.23
CA TYR A 140 2.48 6.34 -0.57
C TYR A 140 3.03 4.89 -0.63
N ARG A 141 4.36 4.73 -0.59
CA ARG A 141 5.04 3.42 -0.56
C ARG A 141 4.75 2.59 0.69
N LYS A 142 4.25 3.20 1.78
CA LYS A 142 3.83 2.47 2.99
C LYS A 142 2.43 1.86 2.86
N GLU A 143 1.60 2.37 1.95
CA GLU A 143 0.17 2.09 1.93
C GLU A 143 -0.26 1.25 0.72
N TYR A 144 0.41 1.38 -0.44
CA TYR A 144 0.09 0.57 -1.64
C TYR A 144 1.35 0.28 -2.50
N PRO A 145 1.99 -0.89 -2.38
CA PRO A 145 3.16 -1.21 -3.18
C PRO A 145 2.80 -1.62 -4.60
N LEU A 146 3.41 -0.95 -5.58
CA LEU A 146 3.51 -1.44 -6.96
C LEU A 146 4.55 -2.55 -7.02
N TYR A 147 4.08 -3.81 -7.05
CA TYR A 147 4.86 -5.04 -7.17
C TYR A 147 6.10 -5.16 -6.25
N GLU A 148 5.97 -4.68 -5.01
CA GLU A 148 6.68 -5.17 -3.82
C GLU A 148 5.64 -5.38 -2.71
N GLY A 149 4.76 -6.38 -2.85
CA GLY A 149 3.76 -6.68 -1.83
C GLY A 149 2.74 -7.74 -2.23
N LEU A 150 1.93 -8.11 -1.25
CA LEU A 150 0.92 -9.16 -1.29
C LEU A 150 -0.34 -8.71 -2.04
N GLY A 151 -0.88 -9.57 -2.92
CA GLY A 151 -2.17 -9.34 -3.57
C GLY A 151 -2.92 -10.64 -3.85
N MET A 152 -4.25 -10.57 -3.89
CA MET A 152 -5.11 -11.70 -4.24
C MET A 152 -6.37 -11.21 -4.98
N SER A 153 -6.78 -11.96 -6.01
CA SER A 153 -8.06 -11.81 -6.69
C SER A 153 -8.85 -13.12 -6.64
N ILE A 154 -10.17 -12.99 -6.62
CA ILE A 154 -11.08 -14.13 -6.56
C ILE A 154 -12.11 -13.96 -7.67
N THR A 155 -12.24 -14.97 -8.53
CA THR A 155 -13.19 -14.98 -9.65
C THR A 155 -13.99 -16.27 -9.63
N SER A 156 -15.26 -16.22 -10.04
CA SER A 156 -16.06 -17.42 -10.23
C SER A 156 -15.79 -18.07 -11.59
N ASP A 157 -15.91 -19.40 -11.65
CA ASP A 157 -15.85 -20.18 -12.90
C ASP A 157 -16.70 -21.46 -12.78
N THR A 158 -17.01 -22.08 -13.91
CA THR A 158 -17.75 -23.36 -13.97
C THR A 158 -16.89 -24.43 -14.62
N ILE A 159 -16.61 -25.50 -13.88
CA ILE A 159 -15.76 -26.61 -14.34
C ILE A 159 -16.56 -27.90 -14.20
N TYR A 160 -16.80 -28.61 -15.30
CA TYR A 160 -17.62 -29.83 -15.33
C TYR A 160 -19.02 -29.68 -14.70
N ASP A 161 -19.70 -28.57 -15.01
CA ASP A 161 -21.02 -28.22 -14.48
C ASP A 161 -21.07 -28.00 -12.95
N GLU A 162 -19.91 -27.81 -12.31
CA GLU A 162 -19.81 -27.45 -10.89
C GLU A 162 -19.23 -26.02 -10.74
N GLU A 163 -19.69 -25.28 -9.74
CA GLU A 163 -19.26 -23.90 -9.48
C GLU A 163 -17.99 -23.85 -8.62
N TYR A 164 -17.04 -23.01 -9.03
CA TYR A 164 -15.77 -22.81 -8.36
C TYR A 164 -15.50 -21.33 -8.10
N LEU A 165 -14.75 -21.07 -7.02
CA LEU A 165 -13.97 -19.85 -6.88
C LEU A 165 -12.51 -20.13 -7.22
N ILE A 166 -11.94 -19.27 -8.04
CA ILE A 166 -10.54 -19.28 -8.43
C ILE A 166 -9.83 -18.19 -7.66
N PHE A 167 -8.93 -18.58 -6.76
CA PHE A 167 -8.05 -17.70 -6.01
C PHE A 167 -6.75 -17.54 -6.79
N ASN A 168 -6.39 -16.30 -7.11
CA ASN A 168 -5.14 -15.99 -7.79
C ASN A 168 -4.41 -14.91 -6.99
N GLY A 169 -3.30 -15.28 -6.37
CA GLY A 169 -2.52 -14.39 -5.53
C GLY A 169 -1.06 -14.28 -5.96
N TYR A 170 -0.43 -13.19 -5.56
CA TYR A 170 0.98 -12.91 -5.83
C TYR A 170 1.61 -12.20 -4.64
N GLY A 171 2.95 -12.18 -4.59
CA GLY A 171 3.69 -11.51 -3.53
C GLY A 171 3.72 -12.27 -2.20
N TRP A 172 3.27 -13.53 -2.20
CA TRP A 172 3.47 -14.45 -1.08
C TRP A 172 4.94 -14.90 -1.03
N HIS A 173 5.37 -15.49 0.09
CA HIS A 173 6.65 -16.20 0.06
C HIS A 173 6.55 -17.44 -0.83
N GLY A 174 7.61 -17.74 -1.58
CA GLY A 174 7.65 -18.91 -2.46
C GLY A 174 7.76 -20.22 -1.67
N PHE A 175 7.04 -21.25 -2.09
CA PHE A 175 6.89 -22.54 -1.39
C PHE A 175 6.30 -22.47 0.03
N HIS A 176 5.55 -21.43 0.34
CA HIS A 176 4.89 -21.30 1.63
C HIS A 176 3.47 -21.86 1.58
N ASN A 177 3.04 -22.43 2.70
CA ASN A 177 1.65 -22.78 2.90
C ASN A 177 0.84 -21.50 3.12
N VAL A 178 -0.28 -21.38 2.42
CA VAL A 178 -1.25 -20.32 2.60
C VAL A 178 -2.51 -20.93 3.19
N GLU A 179 -2.91 -20.43 4.35
CA GLU A 179 -4.17 -20.72 5.02
C GLU A 179 -5.23 -19.77 4.48
N ILE A 180 -6.37 -20.31 4.03
CA ILE A 180 -7.48 -19.53 3.51
C ILE A 180 -8.72 -19.89 4.31
N THR A 181 -9.27 -18.91 5.00
CA THR A 181 -10.50 -19.03 5.77
C THR A 181 -11.60 -18.22 5.09
N ILE A 182 -12.75 -18.84 4.88
CA ILE A 182 -13.95 -18.16 4.39
C ILE A 182 -14.94 -18.09 5.53
N SER A 183 -15.48 -16.91 5.80
CA SER A 183 -16.44 -16.67 6.87
C SER A 183 -17.61 -15.80 6.40
N ASN A 184 -18.70 -15.84 7.15
CA ASN A 184 -19.82 -14.92 7.00
C ASN A 184 -20.25 -14.40 8.38
N THR A 185 -21.38 -13.69 8.44
CA THR A 185 -21.90 -13.14 9.71
C THR A 185 -22.21 -14.16 10.81
N LEU A 186 -22.32 -15.46 10.46
CA LEU A 186 -22.57 -16.56 11.40
C LEU A 186 -21.28 -17.22 11.89
N GLY A 187 -20.14 -16.97 11.23
CA GLY A 187 -18.83 -17.52 11.59
C GLY A 187 -18.06 -18.08 10.40
N GLU A 188 -17.03 -18.86 10.69
CA GLU A 188 -16.25 -19.60 9.69
C GLU A 188 -17.13 -20.66 9.00
N VAL A 189 -17.07 -20.68 7.66
CA VAL A 189 -17.79 -21.64 6.83
C VAL A 189 -16.86 -22.63 6.16
N GLU A 190 -15.61 -22.26 5.89
CA GLU A 190 -14.63 -23.12 5.24
C GLU A 190 -13.20 -22.74 5.66
N PHE A 191 -12.35 -23.76 5.74
CA PHE A 191 -10.90 -23.61 5.91
C PHE A 191 -10.16 -24.45 4.87
N MET A 192 -9.18 -23.85 4.22
CA MET A 192 -8.37 -24.50 3.21
C MET A 192 -6.89 -24.24 3.44
N MET A 193 -6.08 -25.23 3.04
CA MET A 193 -4.63 -25.11 2.95
C MET A 193 -4.19 -25.29 1.51
N THR A 194 -3.32 -24.40 1.04
CA THR A 194 -2.68 -24.51 -0.26
C THR A 194 -1.22 -24.07 -0.16
N GLN A 195 -0.46 -24.21 -1.24
CA GLN A 195 0.95 -23.83 -1.28
C GLN A 195 1.23 -22.95 -2.50
N THR A 196 2.03 -21.91 -2.30
CA THR A 196 2.53 -21.08 -3.40
C THR A 196 3.61 -21.79 -4.19
N ASN A 197 3.80 -21.40 -5.45
CA ASN A 197 4.93 -21.88 -6.25
C ASN A 197 6.26 -21.23 -5.81
N THR A 198 7.35 -21.50 -6.53
CA THR A 198 8.69 -20.92 -6.29
C THR A 198 8.70 -19.39 -6.25
N ASP A 199 7.79 -18.77 -6.99
CA ASP A 199 7.76 -17.34 -7.25
C ASP A 199 6.77 -16.61 -6.34
N GLY A 200 6.18 -17.32 -5.36
CA GLY A 200 5.20 -16.70 -4.45
C GLY A 200 3.84 -16.47 -5.08
N ILE A 201 3.52 -17.21 -6.15
CA ILE A 201 2.21 -17.17 -6.80
C ILE A 201 1.31 -18.23 -6.18
N LEU A 202 0.14 -17.78 -5.74
CA LEU A 202 -0.95 -18.59 -5.22
C LEU A 202 -1.96 -18.84 -6.35
N TYR A 203 -2.32 -20.10 -6.55
CA TYR A 203 -3.40 -20.46 -7.46
C TYR A 203 -4.19 -21.64 -6.88
N LEU A 204 -5.45 -21.42 -6.54
CA LEU A 204 -6.32 -22.43 -5.94
C LEU A 204 -7.70 -22.41 -6.60
N HIS A 205 -8.20 -23.57 -6.96
CA HIS A 205 -9.60 -23.80 -7.33
C HIS A 205 -10.32 -24.38 -6.13
N TRP A 206 -11.32 -23.66 -5.62
CA TRP A 206 -12.19 -24.17 -4.56
C TRP A 206 -13.58 -24.40 -5.13
N LYS A 207 -14.03 -25.65 -5.09
CA LYS A 207 -15.41 -25.99 -5.42
C LYS A 207 -16.30 -25.45 -4.32
N ILE A 208 -17.31 -24.67 -4.69
CA ILE A 208 -18.25 -24.11 -3.71
C ILE A 208 -19.12 -25.27 -3.17
N PRO A 209 -19.11 -25.56 -1.86
CA PRO A 209 -19.94 -26.62 -1.28
C PRO A 209 -21.44 -26.27 -1.39
N ASP A 210 -22.28 -27.28 -1.62
CA ASP A 210 -23.74 -27.13 -1.70
C ASP A 210 -24.38 -26.55 -0.42
N THR A 211 -23.64 -26.57 0.70
CA THR A 211 -24.07 -26.00 1.99
C THR A 211 -23.86 -24.49 2.08
N ILE A 212 -23.07 -23.89 1.19
CA ILE A 212 -22.90 -22.45 1.08
C ILE A 212 -24.17 -21.84 0.46
N THR A 213 -24.55 -20.66 0.92
CA THR A 213 -25.74 -19.95 0.43
C THR A 213 -25.32 -18.64 -0.23
N SER A 214 -26.15 -18.10 -1.12
CA SER A 214 -25.86 -16.79 -1.70
C SER A 214 -25.74 -15.70 -0.62
N GLY A 215 -24.71 -14.87 -0.68
CA GLY A 215 -24.43 -13.86 0.33
C GLY A 215 -23.05 -13.21 0.21
N TRP A 216 -22.74 -12.32 1.16
CA TRP A 216 -21.42 -11.73 1.32
C TRP A 216 -20.57 -12.59 2.27
N TYR A 217 -19.33 -12.85 1.86
CA TYR A 217 -18.37 -13.64 2.59
C TYR A 217 -17.07 -12.85 2.72
N GLN A 218 -16.43 -12.96 3.88
CA GLN A 218 -15.08 -12.47 4.10
C GLN A 218 -14.10 -13.61 3.85
N VAL A 219 -13.08 -13.35 3.05
CA VAL A 219 -11.96 -14.25 2.84
C VAL A 219 -10.75 -13.67 3.56
N HIS A 220 -10.17 -14.46 4.45
CA HIS A 220 -8.88 -14.18 5.08
C HIS A 220 -7.85 -15.19 4.57
N ALA A 221 -6.67 -14.71 4.15
CA ALA A 221 -5.58 -15.55 3.71
C ALA A 221 -4.26 -15.18 4.40
N THR A 222 -3.47 -16.17 4.85
CA THR A 222 -2.18 -15.93 5.52
C THR A 222 -1.14 -17.00 5.22
N ASP A 223 0.14 -16.61 5.09
CA ASP A 223 1.28 -17.55 5.05
C ASP A 223 2.08 -17.57 6.37
N GLY A 224 1.50 -17.00 7.43
CA GLY A 224 2.14 -16.78 8.73
C GLY A 224 3.10 -15.58 8.78
N ILE A 225 3.36 -14.93 7.65
CA ILE A 225 4.18 -13.72 7.54
C ILE A 225 3.36 -12.56 6.95
N HIS A 226 2.53 -12.89 5.97
CA HIS A 226 1.63 -12.02 5.24
C HIS A 226 0.19 -12.37 5.59
N GLU A 227 -0.68 -11.35 5.57
CA GLU A 227 -2.11 -11.47 5.79
C GLU A 227 -2.86 -10.66 4.73
N TYR A 228 -3.95 -11.20 4.22
CA TYR A 228 -4.81 -10.58 3.21
C TYR A 228 -6.28 -10.80 3.54
N GLU A 229 -7.09 -9.75 3.42
CA GLU A 229 -8.54 -9.82 3.62
C GLU A 229 -9.30 -9.21 2.44
N ILE A 230 -10.39 -9.87 2.03
CA ILE A 230 -11.28 -9.37 0.98
C ILE A 230 -12.71 -9.86 1.19
N ASP A 231 -13.67 -8.95 0.99
CA ASP A 231 -15.09 -9.30 0.96
C ASP A 231 -15.52 -9.66 -0.47
N ILE A 232 -16.21 -10.79 -0.62
CA ILE A 232 -16.69 -11.29 -1.91
C ILE A 232 -18.19 -11.59 -1.86
N PRO A 233 -18.92 -11.34 -2.96
CA PRO A 233 -20.26 -11.88 -3.13
C PRO A 233 -20.20 -13.30 -3.73
N ILE A 234 -20.90 -14.24 -3.11
CA ILE A 234 -21.21 -15.55 -3.71
C ILE A 234 -22.67 -15.53 -4.14
N ILE A 235 -22.92 -15.80 -5.42
CA ILE A 235 -24.26 -15.81 -6.03
C ILE A 235 -24.43 -17.16 -6.72
N LEU A 236 -25.20 -18.05 -6.09
CA LEU A 236 -25.54 -19.38 -6.61
C LEU A 236 -26.79 -19.28 -7.51
N GLN A 237 -26.77 -19.98 -8.65
CA GLN A 237 -27.90 -20.02 -9.60
C GLN A 237 -28.99 -21.02 -9.22
#